data_AF-A0A0N0MDA6-F1
#
_entry.id   AF-A0A0N0MDA6-F1
#
_cell.length_a   1.000
_cell.length_b   1.000
_cell.length_c   1.000
_cell.angle_alpha   90.00
_cell.angle_beta   90.00
_cell.angle_gamma   90.00
#
_symmetry.space_group_name_H-M   'P 1'
#
loop_
_entity.id
_entity.type
_entity.pdbx_description
1 polymer ?
#
loop_
_entity_poly.entity_id
_entity_poly.type
_entity_poly.pdbx_seq_one_letter_code
_entity_poly.pdbx_strand_id
1 'polypeptide(L)'
;MARIRHKSLDCSPGCAVEATLQLIDGKWKGVILYHLLEGTLRFNEIRRRLPNITQRMLTAQLRELEQDGFVLRTVYGNGKG
;
A
#
# COMPACT_ATOMS: atom_id res chain seq x y z
N MET A 1 4.04 -9.32 19.07
CA MET A 1 5.04 -10.32 18.67
C MET A 1 6.13 -9.60 17.89
N ALA A 2 7.39 -9.71 18.34
CA ALA A 2 8.51 -8.97 17.76
C ALA A 2 8.72 -9.38 16.29
N ARG A 3 8.82 -8.38 15.39
CA ARG A 3 9.27 -8.59 14.00
C ARG A 3 10.65 -9.25 14.06
N ILE A 4 10.80 -10.41 13.41
CA ILE A 4 12.13 -11.00 13.19
C ILE A 4 12.86 -10.05 12.24
N ARG A 5 13.81 -9.30 12.80
CA ARG A 5 14.73 -8.45 12.05
C ARG A 5 15.63 -9.36 11.22
N HIS A 6 15.67 -9.13 9.91
CA HIS A 6 16.68 -9.74 9.05
C HIS A 6 18.07 -9.52 9.63
N LYS A 7 18.87 -10.58 9.74
CA LYS A 7 20.22 -10.53 10.32
C LYS A 7 21.28 -10.09 9.29
N SER A 8 20.97 -10.15 7.99
CA SER A 8 21.64 -9.40 6.94
C SER A 8 20.72 -9.21 5.72
N LEU A 9 20.68 -7.97 5.22
CA LEU A 9 20.38 -7.58 3.85
C LEU A 9 21.63 -6.78 3.48
N ASP A 10 22.52 -7.33 2.66
CA ASP A 10 23.84 -6.76 2.37
C ASP A 10 23.67 -5.53 1.48
N CYS A 11 23.14 -4.48 2.08
CA CYS A 11 22.71 -3.24 1.49
C CYS A 11 23.42 -2.17 2.31
N SER A 12 24.40 -1.50 1.69
CA SER A 12 25.13 -0.36 2.25
C SER A 12 24.16 0.61 2.95
N PRO A 13 24.56 1.30 4.04
CA PRO A 13 23.80 2.43 4.56
C PRO A 13 23.37 3.35 3.40
N GLY A 14 22.06 3.55 3.23
CA GLY A 14 21.50 4.25 2.08
C GLY A 14 20.99 3.37 0.93
N CYS A 15 20.85 2.05 1.12
CA CYS A 15 20.27 1.18 0.10
C CYS A 15 18.80 1.54 -0.15
N ALA A 16 18.51 2.10 -1.33
CA ALA A 16 17.17 2.48 -1.74
C ALA A 16 16.18 1.28 -1.71
N VAL A 17 16.70 0.07 -1.92
CA VAL A 17 15.92 -1.17 -1.83
C VAL A 17 15.41 -1.39 -0.41
N GLU A 18 16.28 -1.31 0.60
CA GLU A 18 15.87 -1.51 1.99
C GLU A 18 14.90 -0.41 2.45
N ALA A 19 15.16 0.85 2.07
CA ALA A 19 14.26 1.96 2.36
C ALA A 19 12.86 1.72 1.76
N THR A 20 12.79 1.28 0.50
CA THR A 20 11.52 0.95 -0.16
C THR A 20 10.81 -0.21 0.54
N LEU A 21 11.55 -1.28 0.88
CA LEU A 21 11.01 -2.44 1.59
C LEU A 21 10.42 -2.04 2.94
N GLN A 22 11.07 -1.13 3.68
CA GLN A 22 10.52 -0.62 4.94
C GLN A 22 9.22 0.16 4.77
N LEU A 23 9.06 0.90 3.65
CA LEU A 23 7.84 1.67 3.37
C LEU A 23 6.65 0.77 3.00
N ILE A 24 6.89 -0.30 2.23
CA ILE A 24 5.85 -1.22 1.75
C ILE A 24 5.69 -2.48 2.62
N ASP A 25 6.47 -2.61 3.69
CA ASP A 25 6.37 -3.73 4.64
C ASP A 25 4.99 -3.75 5.32
N GLY A 26 4.61 -4.93 5.80
CA GLY A 26 3.34 -5.20 6.44
C GLY A 26 2.38 -6.01 5.58
N LYS A 27 1.25 -6.40 6.18
CA LYS A 27 0.33 -7.38 5.58
C LYS A 27 -0.35 -6.90 4.30
N TRP A 28 -0.59 -5.59 4.17
CA TRP A 28 -1.57 -5.07 3.21
C TRP A 28 -0.97 -4.25 2.07
N LYS A 29 0.08 -3.46 2.31
CA LYS A 29 0.65 -2.54 1.31
C LYS A 29 1.05 -3.27 0.02
N GLY A 30 1.84 -4.35 0.13
CA GLY A 30 2.23 -5.14 -1.04
C GLY A 30 1.05 -5.73 -1.83
N VAL A 31 0.02 -6.23 -1.14
CA VAL A 31 -1.18 -6.80 -1.79
C VAL A 31 -2.03 -5.72 -2.48
N ILE A 32 -2.15 -4.55 -1.85
CA ILE A 32 -2.84 -3.39 -2.44
C ILE A 32 -2.11 -2.97 -3.72
N LEU A 33 -0.78 -2.80 -3.66
CA LEU A 33 0.03 -2.44 -4.82
C LEU A 33 -0.07 -3.47 -5.94
N TYR A 34 -0.01 -4.76 -5.61
CA TYR A 34 -0.18 -5.85 -6.59
C TYR A 34 -1.47 -5.69 -7.40
N HIS A 35 -2.61 -5.43 -6.75
CA HIS A 35 -3.87 -5.23 -7.47
C HIS A 35 -3.94 -3.92 -8.26
N LEU A 36 -3.22 -2.88 -7.84
CA LEU A 36 -3.15 -1.61 -8.56
C LEU A 36 -2.23 -1.67 -9.79
N LEU A 37 -1.33 -2.66 -9.87
CA LEU A 37 -0.54 -2.91 -11.09
C LEU A 37 -1.41 -3.32 -12.27
N GLU A 38 -2.59 -3.92 -12.02
CA GLU A 38 -3.56 -4.27 -13.07
C GLU A 38 -4.31 -3.03 -13.62
N GLY A 39 -4.26 -1.90 -12.90
CA GLY A 39 -4.89 -0.66 -13.31
C GLY A 39 -5.55 0.11 -12.17
N THR A 40 -6.26 1.18 -12.53
CA THR A 40 -6.99 2.01 -11.58
C THR A 40 -8.18 1.26 -10.99
N LEU A 41 -8.26 1.19 -9.67
CA LEU A 41 -9.36 0.56 -8.94
C LEU A 41 -10.03 1.55 -8.00
N ARG A 42 -11.36 1.48 -7.88
CA ARG A 42 -12.11 2.19 -6.84
C ARG A 42 -11.91 1.52 -5.50
N PHE A 43 -12.10 2.28 -4.42
CA PHE A 43 -11.95 1.80 -3.05
C PHE A 43 -12.69 0.47 -2.77
N ASN A 44 -13.94 0.36 -3.23
CA ASN A 44 -14.76 -0.84 -2.99
C ASN A 44 -14.29 -2.04 -3.82
N GLU A 45 -13.66 -1.84 -4.97
CA GLU A 45 -13.09 -2.93 -5.78
C GLU A 45 -11.86 -3.52 -5.08
N ILE A 46 -10.99 -2.66 -4.56
CA ILE A 46 -9.85 -3.08 -3.72
C ILE A 46 -10.36 -3.84 -2.49
N ARG A 47 -11.36 -3.30 -1.77
CA ARG A 47 -11.93 -3.97 -0.58
C ARG A 47 -12.51 -5.35 -0.90
N ARG A 48 -13.14 -5.54 -2.05
CA ARG A 48 -13.69 -6.85 -2.47
C ARG A 48 -12.59 -7.87 -2.75
N ARG A 49 -11.45 -7.43 -3.29
CA ARG A 49 -10.28 -8.29 -3.54
C ARG A 49 -9.55 -8.67 -2.24
N LEU A 50 -9.69 -7.87 -1.19
CA LEU A 50 -9.10 -8.12 0.14
C LEU A 50 -10.19 -8.37 1.21
N PRO A 51 -10.88 -9.53 1.22
CA PRO A 51 -12.04 -9.75 2.10
C PRO A 51 -11.73 -9.66 3.60
N ASN A 52 -10.47 -9.84 3.99
CA ASN A 52 -10.01 -9.82 5.39
C ASN A 52 -9.55 -8.44 5.86
N ILE A 53 -9.57 -7.40 5.02
CA ILE A 53 -9.20 -6.04 5.41
C ILE A 53 -10.43 -5.25 5.85
N THR A 54 -10.34 -4.57 6.99
CA THR A 54 -11.41 -3.67 7.41
C THR A 54 -11.36 -2.38 6.58
N GLN A 55 -12.49 -1.70 6.43
CA GLN A 55 -12.55 -0.41 5.73
C GLN A 55 -11.58 0.62 6.33
N ARG A 56 -11.53 0.71 7.66
CA ARG A 56 -10.61 1.62 8.37
C ARG A 56 -9.15 1.32 8.05
N MET A 57 -8.78 0.03 8.05
CA MET A 57 -7.42 -0.40 7.74
C MET A 57 -7.06 -0.11 6.29
N LEU A 58 -7.95 -0.43 5.34
CA LEU A 58 -7.73 -0.12 3.93
C LEU A 58 -7.53 1.39 3.69
N THR A 59 -8.35 2.23 4.32
CA THR A 59 -8.19 3.69 4.24
C THR A 59 -6.84 4.15 4.80
N ALA A 60 -6.41 3.61 5.96
CA ALA A 60 -5.13 3.97 6.54
C ALA A 60 -3.97 3.59 5.61
N GLN A 61 -3.97 2.36 5.10
CA GLN A 61 -2.92 1.86 4.22
C GLN A 61 -2.86 2.61 2.88
N LEU A 62 -4.01 2.94 2.28
CA LEU A 62 -4.05 3.75 1.05
C LEU A 62 -3.56 5.18 1.28
N ARG A 63 -3.83 5.78 2.45
CA ARG A 63 -3.32 7.12 2.81
C ARG A 63 -1.81 7.12 3.02
N GLU A 64 -1.28 6.09 3.68
CA GLU A 64 0.18 5.93 3.81
C GLU A 64 0.83 5.77 2.44
N LEU A 65 0.30 4.89 1.59
CA LEU A 65 0.80 4.71 0.22
C LEU A 65 0.68 5.97 -0.65
N GLU A 66 -0.36 6.79 -0.44
CA GLU A 66 -0.53 8.10 -1.09
C GLU A 66 0.53 9.10 -0.61
N GLN A 67 0.78 9.16 0.70
CA GLN A 67 1.79 10.03 1.30
C GLN A 67 3.22 9.65 0.89
N ASP A 68 3.49 8.36 0.81
CA ASP A 68 4.78 7.80 0.40
C ASP A 68 4.97 7.86 -1.14
N GLY A 69 3.95 8.30 -1.90
CA GLY A 69 4.01 8.49 -3.35
C GLY A 69 3.85 7.22 -4.19
N PHE A 70 3.46 6.09 -3.60
CA PHE A 70 3.23 4.84 -4.32
C PHE A 70 1.88 4.80 -5.06
N VAL A 71 0.88 5.54 -4.59
CA VAL A 71 -0.48 5.53 -5.15
C VAL A 71 -0.99 6.96 -5.32
N LEU A 72 -1.73 7.20 -6.40
CA LEU A 72 -2.45 8.46 -6.62
C LEU A 72 -3.94 8.29 -6.32
N ARG A 73 -4.51 9.23 -5.56
CA ARG A 73 -5.95 9.26 -5.27
C ARG A 73 -6.65 10.33 -6.11
N THR A 74 -7.57 9.89 -6.96
CA THR A 74 -8.45 10.78 -7.72
C THR A 74 -9.83 10.80 -7.10
N VAL A 75 -10.35 11.99 -6.76
CA VAL A 75 -11.71 12.17 -6.27
C VAL A 75 -12.61 12.49 -7.45
N TYR A 76 -13.53 11.58 -7.77
CA TYR A 76 -14.59 11.83 -8.73
C TYR A 76 -15.74 12.53 -8.00
N GLY A 77 -15.97 13.80 -8.32
CA GLY A 77 -17.17 14.50 -7.89
C GLY A 77 -18.40 13.90 -8.60
N ASN A 78 -19.50 13.74 -7.87
CA ASN A 78 -20.78 13.42 -8.50
C ASN A 78 -21.29 14.68 -9.21
N GLY A 79 -20.83 14.91 -10.43
CA GLY A 79 -21.43 15.88 -11.33
C GLY A 79 -22.86 15.43 -11.63
N LYS A 80 -23.84 16.08 -11.02
CA LYS A 80 -25.15 16.23 -11.65
C LYS A 80 -24.92 17.04 -12.93
N GLY A 81 -25.01 16.37 -14.07
CA GLY A 81 -25.40 16.96 -15.35
C GLY A 81 -26.81 16.50 -15.63
#